data_AF-A0A1C2I5R2-F1
#
_entry.id   AF-A0A1C2I5R2-F1
#
_cell.length_a   1.000
_cell.length_b   1.000
_cell.length_c   1.000
_cell.angle_alpha   90.00
_cell.angle_beta   90.00
_cell.angle_gamma   90.00
#
_symmetry.space_group_name_H-M   'P 1'
#
loop_
_entity.id
_entity.type
_entity.pdbx_description
1 polymer ?
#
loop_
_entity_poly.entity_id
_entity_poly.type
_entity_poly.pdbx_seq_one_letter_code
_entity_poly.pdbx_strand_id
1 'polypeptide(L)'
;MIEAKGPTQEIFASEHVEQAYSYAIHPDVRVEYYGLCNGREWILYAVSRWEPVLRLSIAELEQYWSVFEQKMLPKFLRNPELQGFMPDYGLTMRKLGLSKDVIQHFVLHNLQMIMKAEDDLYIANTTTDLDGTEYLITLDLSEAKYQQLLSKLPSEPAEEISSALRRAPFQAYLGGKVIVTVSGAFGELTEGAYEEFIPIVVGEVASAHFDPSVELHPYEP
;
A
#
# COMPACT_ATOMS: atom_id res chain seq x y z
N MET A 1 -5.78 -20.01 14.10
CA MET A 1 -6.40 -20.41 15.40
C MET A 1 -6.12 -19.32 16.43
N ILE A 2 -7.02 -19.05 17.38
CA ILE A 2 -6.77 -18.08 18.46
C ILE A 2 -7.03 -18.77 19.79
N GLU A 3 -6.11 -18.62 20.74
CA GLU A 3 -6.24 -19.10 22.11
C GLU A 3 -6.23 -17.93 23.09
N ALA A 4 -7.30 -17.81 23.90
CA ALA A 4 -7.43 -16.76 24.90
C ALA A 4 -7.00 -17.25 26.28
N LYS A 5 -6.32 -16.40 27.03
CA LYS A 5 -5.84 -16.63 28.40
C LYS A 5 -6.34 -15.55 29.35
N GLY A 6 -6.23 -15.80 30.65
CA GLY A 6 -6.56 -14.80 31.67
C GLY A 6 -5.59 -13.62 31.65
N PRO A 7 -6.00 -12.41 32.07
CA PRO A 7 -5.21 -11.17 31.94
C PRO A 7 -3.93 -11.12 32.76
N THR A 8 -3.73 -12.07 33.68
CA THR A 8 -2.52 -12.20 34.50
C THR A 8 -1.61 -13.31 34.02
N GLN A 9 -1.99 -14.04 32.97
CA GLN A 9 -1.17 -15.12 32.42
C GLN A 9 -0.18 -14.56 31.40
N GLU A 10 1.08 -14.96 31.53
CA GLU A 10 2.14 -14.66 30.56
C GLU A 10 1.93 -15.48 29.29
N ILE A 11 1.86 -14.79 28.14
CA ILE A 11 1.61 -15.43 26.83
C ILE A 11 2.81 -15.37 25.89
N PHE A 12 3.89 -14.69 26.29
CA PHE A 12 5.17 -14.68 25.58
C PHE A 12 6.16 -15.64 26.22
N ALA A 13 6.82 -16.47 25.42
CA ALA A 13 7.84 -17.42 25.88
C ALA A 13 7.37 -18.26 27.10
N SER A 14 6.12 -18.72 27.07
CA SER A 14 5.48 -19.47 28.15
C SER A 14 4.94 -20.82 27.67
N GLU A 15 4.55 -21.69 28.60
CA GLU A 15 3.94 -23.00 28.32
C GLU A 15 2.67 -22.90 27.44
N HIS A 16 2.01 -21.74 27.47
CA HIS A 16 0.82 -21.49 26.66
C HIS A 16 1.12 -21.45 25.16
N VAL A 17 2.34 -21.06 24.77
CA VAL A 17 2.78 -21.06 23.37
C VAL A 17 2.85 -22.50 22.85
N GLU A 18 3.41 -23.42 23.63
CA GLU A 18 3.53 -24.84 23.26
C GLU A 18 2.16 -25.53 23.20
N GLN A 19 1.26 -25.20 24.12
CA GLN A 19 -0.12 -25.67 24.11
C GLN A 19 -0.84 -25.24 22.83
N ALA A 20 -0.80 -23.94 22.51
CA ALA A 20 -1.42 -23.40 21.31
C ALA A 20 -0.80 -23.97 20.02
N TYR A 21 0.53 -24.12 19.98
CA TYR A 21 1.23 -24.76 18.86
C TYR A 21 0.76 -26.20 18.63
N SER A 22 0.63 -26.99 19.70
CA SER A 22 0.20 -28.40 19.62
C SER A 22 -1.20 -28.53 19.01
N TYR A 23 -2.12 -27.63 19.35
CA TYR A 23 -3.43 -27.57 18.70
C TYR A 23 -3.34 -27.09 17.25
N ALA A 24 -2.48 -26.11 16.96
CA ALA A 24 -2.34 -25.55 15.63
C ALA A 24 -1.87 -26.59 14.59
N ILE A 25 -1.00 -27.52 14.99
CA ILE A 25 -0.49 -28.60 14.13
C ILE A 25 -1.37 -29.86 14.14
N HIS A 26 -2.38 -29.92 15.00
CA HIS A 26 -3.23 -31.10 15.14
C HIS A 26 -3.91 -31.43 13.79
N PRO A 27 -3.97 -32.72 13.37
CA PRO A 27 -4.50 -33.12 12.06
C PRO A 27 -5.90 -32.57 11.73
N ASP A 28 -6.75 -32.46 12.74
CA ASP A 28 -8.14 -31.99 12.60
C ASP A 28 -8.28 -30.46 12.51
N VAL A 29 -7.23 -29.70 12.86
CA VAL A 29 -7.25 -28.23 12.88
C VAL A 29 -6.33 -27.67 11.79
N ARG A 30 -5.05 -28.05 11.84
CA ARG A 30 -3.99 -27.79 10.86
C ARG A 30 -4.04 -26.38 10.25
N VAL A 31 -3.51 -25.41 10.99
CA VAL A 31 -3.43 -24.01 10.56
C VAL A 31 -1.98 -23.59 10.33
N GLU A 32 -1.78 -22.55 9.51
CA GLU A 32 -0.45 -21.96 9.29
C GLU A 32 -0.07 -20.94 10.38
N TYR A 33 -1.08 -20.31 10.98
CA TYR A 33 -0.92 -19.27 11.99
C TYR A 33 -1.79 -19.55 13.22
N TYR A 34 -1.22 -19.25 14.39
CA TYR A 34 -1.92 -19.30 15.67
C TYR A 34 -1.59 -18.06 16.51
N GLY A 35 -2.59 -17.56 17.23
CA GLY A 35 -2.46 -16.35 18.05
C GLY A 35 -2.82 -16.62 19.51
N LEU A 36 -2.17 -15.89 20.41
CA LEU A 36 -2.47 -15.86 21.83
C LEU A 36 -2.90 -14.45 22.24
N CYS A 37 -3.89 -14.36 23.13
CA CYS A 37 -4.38 -13.10 23.67
C CYS A 37 -4.73 -13.25 25.16
N ASN A 38 -4.36 -12.27 25.97
CA ASN A 38 -4.78 -12.20 27.38
C ASN A 38 -5.55 -10.90 27.70
N GLY A 39 -5.95 -10.14 26.68
CA GLY A 39 -6.60 -8.84 26.84
C GLY A 39 -5.67 -7.69 27.24
N ARG A 40 -4.36 -7.95 27.38
CA ARG A 40 -3.31 -6.94 27.56
C ARG A 40 -2.28 -6.98 26.44
N GLU A 41 -1.99 -8.17 25.94
CA GLU A 41 -1.09 -8.40 24.82
C GLU A 41 -1.77 -9.30 23.79
N TRP A 42 -1.36 -9.11 22.54
CA TRP A 42 -1.67 -9.97 21.42
C TRP A 42 -0.37 -10.46 20.77
N ILE A 43 -0.27 -11.76 20.53
CA ILE A 43 0.90 -12.36 19.89
C ILE A 43 0.45 -13.32 18.79
N LEU A 44 0.98 -13.15 17.58
CA LEU A 44 0.77 -14.02 16.44
C LEU A 44 2.04 -14.82 16.15
N TYR A 45 1.89 -16.12 15.93
CA TYR A 45 2.95 -17.04 15.52
C TYR A 45 2.61 -17.70 14.19
N ALA A 46 3.65 -18.04 13.43
CA ALA A 46 3.54 -18.95 12.28
C ALA A 46 4.04 -20.32 12.72
N VAL A 47 3.34 -21.40 12.37
CA VAL A 47 3.73 -22.78 12.73
C VAL A 47 5.14 -23.14 12.23
N SER A 48 5.61 -22.47 11.19
CA SER A 48 6.92 -22.70 10.58
C SER A 48 8.11 -22.12 11.35
N ARG A 49 7.90 -21.29 12.39
CA ARG A 49 8.98 -20.67 13.17
C ARG A 49 8.58 -20.38 14.61
N TRP A 50 9.57 -20.24 15.49
CA TRP A 50 9.33 -20.02 16.92
C TRP A 50 9.22 -18.54 17.29
N GLU A 51 9.81 -17.65 16.50
CA GLU A 51 9.72 -16.21 16.72
C GLU A 51 8.32 -15.67 16.36
N PRO A 52 7.75 -14.77 17.18
CA PRO A 52 6.45 -14.18 16.89
C PRO A 52 6.50 -13.37 15.58
N VAL A 53 5.44 -13.51 14.78
CA VAL A 53 5.18 -12.72 13.57
C VAL A 53 4.75 -11.30 13.94
N LEU A 54 3.98 -11.17 15.03
CA LEU A 54 3.50 -9.91 15.56
C LEU A 54 3.40 -10.04 17.08
N ARG A 55 3.82 -9.00 17.80
CA ARG A 55 3.58 -8.85 19.23
C ARG A 55 3.26 -7.40 19.51
N LEU A 56 2.14 -7.14 20.18
CA LEU A 56 1.69 -5.80 20.52
C LEU A 56 0.96 -5.78 21.86
N SER A 57 1.06 -4.65 22.55
CA SER A 57 0.16 -4.33 23.66
C SER A 57 -1.20 -3.94 23.11
N ILE A 58 -2.27 -4.42 23.73
CA ILE A 58 -3.65 -4.01 23.41
C ILE A 58 -3.84 -2.51 23.64
N ALA A 59 -3.10 -1.91 24.59
CA ALA A 59 -3.15 -0.46 24.81
C ALA A 59 -2.56 0.35 23.64
N GLU A 60 -1.71 -0.27 22.82
CA GLU A 60 -1.08 0.33 21.64
C GLU A 60 -1.81 -0.05 20.34
N LEU A 61 -2.88 -0.85 20.43
CA LEU A 61 -3.53 -1.44 19.27
C LEU A 61 -4.09 -0.39 18.31
N GLU A 62 -4.60 0.75 18.80
CA GLU A 62 -5.05 1.84 17.92
C GLU A 62 -3.89 2.43 17.11
N GLN A 63 -2.72 2.61 17.73
CA GLN A 63 -1.53 3.12 17.05
C GLN A 63 -1.02 2.15 15.98
N TYR A 64 -1.18 0.84 16.20
CA TYR A 64 -0.70 -0.20 15.29
C TYR A 64 -1.83 -0.90 14.53
N TRP A 65 -3.00 -0.27 14.41
CA TRP A 65 -4.18 -0.93 13.82
C TRP A 65 -3.93 -1.38 12.38
N SER A 66 -3.31 -0.53 11.55
CA SER A 66 -2.97 -0.84 10.17
C SER A 66 -2.04 -2.05 10.06
N VAL A 67 -1.03 -2.14 10.93
CA VAL A 67 -0.10 -3.28 11.00
C VAL A 67 -0.84 -4.54 11.45
N PHE A 68 -1.68 -4.42 12.46
CA PHE A 68 -2.51 -5.51 12.96
C PHE A 68 -3.42 -6.06 11.86
N GLU A 69 -4.14 -5.20 11.13
CA GLU A 69 -4.97 -5.60 10.00
C GLU A 69 -4.17 -6.31 8.91
N GLN A 70 -2.99 -5.76 8.55
CA GLN A 70 -2.09 -6.38 7.57
C GLN A 70 -1.60 -7.76 7.98
N LYS A 71 -1.46 -8.05 9.28
CA LYS A 71 -1.03 -9.38 9.75
C LYS A 71 -2.19 -10.33 10.05
N MET A 72 -3.39 -9.83 10.30
CA MET A 72 -4.49 -10.63 10.84
C MET A 72 -5.65 -10.86 9.87
N LEU A 73 -5.87 -9.99 8.88
CA LEU A 73 -7.01 -10.17 7.97
C LEU A 73 -6.79 -11.39 7.06
N PRO A 74 -7.84 -12.20 6.79
CA PRO A 74 -7.73 -13.40 5.97
C PRO A 74 -7.08 -13.18 4.59
N LYS A 75 -7.26 -12.00 3.99
CA LYS A 75 -6.68 -11.66 2.69
C LYS A 75 -5.14 -11.68 2.71
N PHE A 76 -4.52 -11.18 3.77
CA PHE A 76 -3.07 -11.11 3.92
C PHE A 76 -2.45 -12.38 4.48
N LEU A 77 -3.22 -13.15 5.24
CA LEU A 77 -2.81 -14.49 5.67
C LEU A 77 -2.80 -15.48 4.50
N ARG A 78 -3.74 -15.34 3.55
CA ARG A 78 -3.79 -16.18 2.33
C ARG A 78 -2.81 -15.75 1.26
N ASN A 79 -2.52 -14.46 1.17
CA ASN A 79 -1.62 -13.86 0.19
C ASN A 79 -0.60 -12.96 0.92
N PRO A 80 0.44 -13.53 1.55
CA PRO A 80 1.43 -12.77 2.31
C PRO A 80 2.15 -11.69 1.48
N GLU A 81 2.23 -11.85 0.17
CA GLU A 81 2.77 -10.89 -0.79
C GLU A 81 1.99 -9.56 -0.83
N LEU A 82 0.73 -9.55 -0.37
CA LEU A 82 -0.06 -8.33 -0.22
C LEU A 82 0.34 -7.52 1.01
N GLN A 83 1.13 -8.06 1.94
CA GLN A 83 1.59 -7.30 3.11
C GLN A 83 2.51 -6.16 2.66
N GLY A 84 2.23 -4.95 3.13
CA GLY A 84 2.86 -3.72 2.66
C GLY A 84 2.16 -3.05 1.47
N PHE A 85 1.09 -3.63 0.92
CA PHE A 85 0.25 -2.93 -0.05
C PHE A 85 -0.57 -1.86 0.66
N MET A 86 -0.47 -0.63 0.16
CA MET A 86 -1.31 0.47 0.58
C MET A 86 -2.71 0.31 -0.04
N PRO A 87 -3.79 0.67 0.68
CA PRO A 87 -5.12 0.64 0.11
C PRO A 87 -5.23 1.56 -1.12
N ASP A 88 -5.92 1.09 -2.16
CA ASP A 88 -6.22 1.91 -3.34
C ASP A 88 -7.19 3.05 -2.99
N TYR A 89 -6.76 4.27 -3.30
CA TYR A 89 -7.55 5.48 -3.08
C TYR A 89 -8.85 5.44 -3.87
N GLY A 90 -8.81 5.09 -5.16
CA GLY A 90 -9.96 5.19 -6.04
C GLY A 90 -11.09 4.25 -5.64
N LEU A 91 -10.75 3.00 -5.38
CA LEU A 91 -11.65 1.97 -4.90
C LEU A 91 -12.25 2.36 -3.54
N THR A 92 -11.44 2.89 -2.64
CA THR A 92 -11.90 3.33 -1.31
C THR A 92 -12.91 4.47 -1.43
N MET A 93 -12.59 5.52 -2.18
CA MET A 93 -13.48 6.67 -2.36
C MET A 93 -14.80 6.28 -3.03
N ARG A 94 -14.76 5.37 -4.01
CA ARG A 94 -15.96 4.84 -4.67
C ARG A 94 -16.82 4.03 -3.69
N LYS A 95 -16.22 3.25 -2.79
CA LYS A 95 -16.94 2.53 -1.72
C LYS A 95 -17.58 3.47 -0.69
N LEU A 96 -16.95 4.62 -0.42
CA LEU A 96 -17.51 5.67 0.43
C LEU A 96 -18.62 6.48 -0.25
N GLY A 97 -18.90 6.23 -1.53
CA GLY A 97 -20.02 6.80 -2.26
C GLY A 97 -19.69 8.01 -3.13
N LEU A 98 -18.41 8.34 -3.37
CA LEU A 98 -18.06 9.38 -4.33
C LEU A 98 -18.50 8.97 -5.74
N SER A 99 -19.13 9.89 -6.46
CA SER A 99 -19.55 9.66 -7.86
C SER A 99 -18.33 9.59 -8.79
N LYS A 100 -18.45 8.80 -9.86
CA LYS A 100 -17.40 8.65 -10.87
C LYS A 100 -17.02 9.98 -11.56
N ASP A 101 -17.99 10.88 -11.69
CA ASP A 101 -17.84 12.14 -12.43
C ASP A 101 -17.23 13.27 -11.57
N VAL A 102 -16.88 12.99 -10.31
CA VAL A 102 -16.23 13.97 -9.43
C VAL A 102 -14.81 14.19 -9.90
N ILE A 103 -14.50 15.44 -10.24
CA ILE A 103 -13.12 15.88 -10.47
C ILE A 103 -12.42 16.01 -9.12
N GLN A 104 -11.31 15.30 -9.01
CA GLN A 104 -10.47 15.26 -7.83
C GLN A 104 -9.20 16.04 -8.10
N HIS A 105 -8.71 16.75 -7.09
CA HIS A 105 -7.53 17.60 -7.20
C HIS A 105 -6.47 17.08 -6.24
N PHE A 106 -5.31 16.72 -6.78
CA PHE A 106 -4.15 16.23 -6.03
C PHE A 106 -3.08 17.31 -6.12
N VAL A 107 -2.90 18.05 -5.04
CA VAL A 107 -2.02 19.23 -4.98
C VAL A 107 -0.69 18.85 -4.35
N LEU A 108 0.43 19.17 -5.01
CA LEU A 108 1.79 18.94 -4.52
C LEU A 108 2.07 17.48 -4.08
N HIS A 109 1.65 16.52 -4.90
CA HIS A 109 1.83 15.10 -4.65
C HIS A 109 3.15 14.59 -5.21
N ASN A 110 3.86 13.75 -4.44
CA ASN A 110 5.17 13.20 -4.78
C ASN A 110 5.02 11.92 -5.61
N LEU A 111 5.38 11.99 -6.91
CA LEU A 111 5.37 10.81 -7.76
C LEU A 111 6.48 9.82 -7.34
N GLN A 112 6.10 8.56 -7.17
CA GLN A 112 7.00 7.47 -6.79
C GLN A 112 7.64 6.82 -8.03
N MET A 113 6.81 6.48 -9.01
CA MET A 113 7.24 5.99 -10.31
C MET A 113 6.31 6.48 -11.41
N ILE A 114 6.79 6.37 -12.63
CA ILE A 114 5.98 6.42 -13.84
C ILE A 114 6.39 5.26 -14.75
N MET A 115 5.43 4.64 -15.44
CA MET A 115 5.66 3.59 -16.42
C MET A 115 4.83 3.82 -17.67
N LYS A 116 5.30 3.31 -18.80
CA LYS A 116 4.54 3.28 -20.05
C LYS A 116 3.87 1.91 -20.15
N ALA A 117 2.54 1.86 -20.02
CA ALA A 117 1.77 0.63 -20.13
C ALA A 117 1.42 0.32 -21.58
N GLU A 118 1.00 1.35 -22.32
CA GLU A 118 0.68 1.27 -23.76
C GLU A 118 1.11 2.56 -24.47
N ASP A 119 0.92 2.65 -25.79
CA ASP A 119 1.38 3.80 -26.57
C ASP A 119 0.77 5.14 -26.14
N ASP A 120 -0.49 5.14 -25.70
CA ASP A 120 -1.20 6.32 -25.19
C ASP A 120 -1.62 6.17 -23.71
N LEU A 121 -0.94 5.29 -22.96
CA LEU A 121 -1.22 5.08 -21.54
C LEU A 121 0.06 5.02 -20.72
N TYR A 122 0.23 6.04 -19.89
CA TYR A 122 1.27 6.14 -18.88
C TYR A 122 0.63 6.05 -17.51
N ILE A 123 1.18 5.22 -16.64
CA ILE A 123 0.71 4.99 -15.29
C ILE A 123 1.73 5.59 -14.34
N ALA A 124 1.29 6.45 -13.41
CA ALA A 124 2.15 7.00 -12.36
C ALA A 124 1.49 6.82 -11.00
N ASN A 125 2.30 6.61 -9.95
CA ASN A 125 1.76 6.45 -8.60
C ASN A 125 2.22 7.58 -7.69
N THR A 126 1.32 7.99 -6.79
CA THR A 126 1.59 8.87 -5.65
C THR A 126 0.84 8.32 -4.44
N THR A 127 1.09 8.89 -3.26
CA THR A 127 0.35 8.57 -2.05
C THR A 127 -0.43 9.78 -1.53
N THR A 128 -1.45 9.54 -0.71
CA THR A 128 -2.16 10.58 0.04
C THR A 128 -2.58 10.04 1.40
N ASP A 129 -2.49 10.87 2.45
CA ASP A 129 -3.00 10.52 3.77
C ASP A 129 -4.44 11.03 3.92
N LEU A 130 -5.34 10.13 4.33
CA LEU A 130 -6.69 10.48 4.76
C LEU A 130 -6.94 9.83 6.11
N ASP A 131 -7.11 10.69 7.13
CA ASP A 131 -7.41 10.27 8.51
C ASP A 131 -6.38 9.28 9.08
N GLY A 132 -5.09 9.52 8.83
CA GLY A 132 -4.00 8.68 9.31
C GLY A 132 -3.83 7.35 8.55
N THR A 133 -4.60 7.14 7.48
CA THR A 133 -4.40 6.04 6.55
C THR A 133 -3.78 6.56 5.27
N GLU A 134 -2.62 6.01 4.91
CA GLU A 134 -1.96 6.33 3.64
C GLU A 134 -2.54 5.46 2.52
N TYR A 135 -2.99 6.10 1.44
CA TYR A 135 -3.58 5.45 0.26
C TYR A 135 -2.67 5.60 -0.95
N LEU A 136 -2.61 4.56 -1.78
CA LEU A 136 -1.98 4.65 -3.10
C LEU A 136 -2.96 5.28 -4.08
N ILE A 137 -2.49 6.25 -4.85
CA ILE A 137 -3.21 6.83 -5.97
C ILE A 137 -2.50 6.40 -7.25
N THR A 138 -3.22 5.69 -8.10
CA THR A 138 -2.80 5.38 -9.47
C THR A 138 -3.33 6.47 -10.41
N LEU A 139 -2.45 7.07 -11.20
CA LEU A 139 -2.75 8.12 -12.16
C LEU A 139 -2.57 7.58 -13.58
N ASP A 140 -3.63 7.66 -14.39
CA ASP A 140 -3.59 7.39 -15.82
C ASP A 140 -3.37 8.69 -16.58
N LEU A 141 -2.27 8.78 -17.31
CA LEU A 141 -1.93 9.89 -18.19
C LEU A 141 -1.95 9.41 -19.63
N SER A 142 -2.67 10.11 -20.50
CA SER A 142 -2.48 9.96 -21.94
C SER A 142 -1.11 10.48 -22.37
N GLU A 143 -0.66 10.14 -23.58
CA GLU A 143 0.56 10.69 -24.16
C GLU A 143 0.58 12.21 -24.08
N ALA A 144 -0.55 12.87 -24.36
CA ALA A 144 -0.66 14.32 -24.28
C ALA A 144 -0.43 14.85 -22.84
N LYS A 145 -0.93 14.14 -21.82
CA LYS A 145 -0.76 14.55 -20.40
C LYS A 145 0.63 14.23 -19.88
N TYR A 146 1.20 13.12 -20.30
CA TYR A 146 2.59 12.78 -20.05
C TYR A 146 3.55 13.84 -20.63
N GLN A 147 3.36 14.25 -21.88
CA GLN A 147 4.17 15.32 -22.49
C GLN A 147 3.96 16.67 -21.78
N GLN A 148 2.73 16.97 -21.36
CA GLN A 148 2.44 18.15 -20.54
C GLN A 148 3.21 18.14 -19.23
N LEU A 149 3.30 16.98 -18.56
CA LEU A 149 4.09 16.80 -17.34
C LEU A 149 5.57 17.04 -17.61
N LEU A 150 6.14 16.40 -18.63
CA LEU A 150 7.56 16.57 -18.96
C LEU A 150 7.93 18.02 -19.29
N SER A 151 7.06 18.73 -20.02
CA SER A 151 7.30 20.13 -20.42
C SER A 151 7.41 21.11 -19.24
N LYS A 152 6.95 20.69 -18.05
CA LYS A 152 6.98 21.49 -16.82
C LYS A 152 8.22 21.19 -15.96
N LEU A 153 8.94 20.12 -16.26
CA LEU A 153 10.17 19.74 -15.54
C LEU A 153 11.41 20.39 -16.16
N PRO A 154 12.51 20.52 -15.40
CA PRO A 154 13.82 20.83 -15.97
C PRO A 154 14.24 19.78 -17.01
N SER A 155 15.08 20.18 -17.97
CA SER A 155 15.45 19.33 -19.12
C SER A 155 16.08 17.99 -18.70
N GLU A 156 16.98 18.01 -17.71
CA GLU A 156 17.69 16.81 -17.24
C GLU A 156 16.75 15.72 -16.69
N PRO A 157 15.93 15.95 -15.66
CA PRO A 157 14.99 14.93 -15.18
C PRO A 157 13.93 14.56 -16.23
N ALA A 158 13.50 15.50 -17.08
CA ALA A 158 12.56 15.18 -18.16
C ALA A 158 13.16 14.19 -19.18
N GLU A 159 14.42 14.39 -19.55
CA GLU A 159 15.16 13.50 -20.45
C GLU A 159 15.44 12.14 -19.82
N GLU A 160 15.80 12.09 -18.54
CA GLU A 160 15.98 10.83 -17.80
C GLU A 160 14.70 9.99 -17.80
N ILE A 161 13.57 10.60 -17.45
CA ILE A 161 12.26 9.94 -17.47
C ILE A 161 11.95 9.46 -18.89
N SER A 162 12.05 10.33 -19.91
CA SER A 162 11.75 9.96 -21.29
C SER A 162 12.64 8.82 -21.81
N SER A 163 13.92 8.83 -21.44
CA SER A 163 14.87 7.77 -21.81
C SER A 163 14.52 6.42 -21.18
N ALA A 164 14.18 6.43 -19.89
CA ALA A 164 13.78 5.23 -19.15
C ALA A 164 12.50 4.59 -19.69
N LEU A 165 11.54 5.41 -20.17
CA LEU A 165 10.29 4.92 -20.76
C LEU A 165 10.40 4.48 -22.23
N ARG A 166 11.60 4.55 -22.84
CA ARG A 166 11.83 4.09 -24.23
C ARG A 166 12.42 2.68 -24.32
N ARG A 167 12.89 2.13 -23.20
CA ARG A 167 13.56 0.82 -23.16
C ARG A 167 12.97 0.01 -22.03
N ALA A 168 12.80 -1.31 -22.26
CA ALA A 168 12.39 -2.22 -21.21
C ALA A 168 13.26 -2.02 -19.95
N PRO A 169 12.67 -1.85 -18.76
CA PRO A 169 11.29 -2.21 -18.40
C PRO A 169 10.22 -1.14 -18.63
N PHE A 170 10.51 -0.05 -19.36
CA PHE A 170 9.59 1.06 -19.64
C PHE A 170 9.06 1.73 -18.37
N GLN A 171 9.94 1.90 -17.38
CA GLN A 171 9.63 2.47 -16.06
C GLN A 171 10.73 3.42 -15.60
N ALA A 172 10.35 4.48 -14.90
CA ALA A 172 11.24 5.42 -14.24
C ALA A 172 10.85 5.52 -12.77
N TYR A 173 11.79 5.22 -11.88
CA TYR A 173 11.64 5.43 -10.44
C TYR A 173 12.06 6.86 -10.10
N LEU A 174 11.13 7.61 -9.52
CA LEU A 174 11.29 9.04 -9.27
C LEU A 174 11.65 9.31 -7.80
N GLY A 175 11.38 8.35 -6.91
CA GLY A 175 11.74 8.44 -5.49
C GLY A 175 11.15 9.65 -4.79
N GLY A 176 9.98 10.11 -5.24
CA GLY A 176 9.29 11.29 -4.70
C GLY A 176 9.81 12.64 -5.18
N LYS A 177 10.88 12.67 -5.98
CA LYS A 177 11.53 13.94 -6.38
C LYS A 177 10.74 14.74 -7.40
N VAL A 178 9.72 14.14 -8.01
CA VAL A 178 8.82 14.82 -8.94
C VAL A 178 7.52 15.14 -8.21
N ILE A 179 7.28 16.43 -7.97
CA ILE A 179 6.11 16.95 -7.26
C ILE A 179 5.12 17.47 -8.30
N VAL A 180 3.89 16.94 -8.31
CA VAL A 180 2.87 17.33 -9.28
C VAL A 180 1.62 17.90 -8.63
N THR A 181 0.95 18.79 -9.36
CA THR A 181 -0.45 19.13 -9.10
C THR A 181 -1.27 18.71 -10.30
N VAL A 182 -2.18 17.77 -10.10
CA VAL A 182 -3.02 17.19 -11.17
C VAL A 182 -4.48 17.20 -10.76
N SER A 183 -5.37 17.17 -11.76
CA SER A 183 -6.79 16.91 -11.56
C SER A 183 -7.30 15.86 -12.54
N GLY A 184 -8.30 15.09 -12.10
CA GLY A 184 -8.85 14.00 -12.89
C GLY A 184 -10.11 13.39 -12.29
N ALA A 185 -10.78 12.56 -13.09
CA ALA A 185 -11.95 11.79 -12.67
C ALA A 185 -11.55 10.33 -12.40
N PHE A 186 -12.43 9.56 -11.79
CA PHE A 186 -12.23 8.12 -11.70
C PHE A 186 -12.26 7.48 -13.09
N GLY A 187 -11.34 6.54 -13.31
CA GLY A 187 -11.37 5.60 -14.42
C GLY A 187 -12.31 4.43 -14.15
N GLU A 188 -12.10 3.36 -14.93
CA GLU A 188 -12.81 2.10 -14.76
C GLU A 188 -12.14 1.22 -13.70
N LEU A 189 -12.88 0.23 -13.19
CA LEU A 189 -12.30 -0.80 -12.32
C LEU A 189 -11.29 -1.63 -13.11
N THR A 190 -10.05 -1.68 -12.62
CA THR A 190 -8.93 -2.36 -13.27
C THR A 190 -8.41 -3.49 -12.40
N GLU A 191 -8.17 -4.65 -13.00
CA GLU A 191 -7.58 -5.81 -12.33
C GLU A 191 -6.05 -5.73 -12.45
N GLY A 192 -5.38 -5.48 -11.32
CA GLY A 192 -3.93 -5.57 -11.21
C GLY A 192 -3.47 -7.02 -11.00
N ALA A 193 -2.15 -7.22 -10.90
CA ALA A 193 -1.58 -8.55 -10.67
C ALA A 193 -2.00 -9.18 -9.33
N TYR A 194 -2.28 -8.34 -8.32
CA TYR A 194 -2.57 -8.78 -6.96
C TYR A 194 -3.83 -8.16 -6.35
N GLU A 195 -4.32 -7.02 -6.86
CA GLU A 195 -5.53 -6.36 -6.38
C GLU A 195 -6.27 -5.62 -7.49
N GLU A 196 -7.56 -5.38 -7.26
CA GLU A 196 -8.35 -4.45 -8.06
C GLU A 196 -8.11 -3.02 -7.58
N PHE A 197 -8.08 -2.07 -8.52
CA PHE A 197 -7.93 -0.65 -8.23
C PHE A 197 -8.76 0.20 -9.19
N ILE A 198 -8.97 1.47 -8.86
CA ILE A 198 -9.61 2.45 -9.74
C ILE A 198 -8.65 3.62 -9.95
N PRO A 199 -8.05 3.77 -11.15
CA PRO A 199 -7.12 4.86 -11.41
C PRO A 199 -7.86 6.20 -11.49
N ILE A 200 -7.10 7.28 -11.36
CA ILE A 200 -7.54 8.63 -11.70
C ILE A 200 -7.09 8.93 -13.12
N VAL A 201 -8.06 9.11 -14.03
CA VAL A 201 -7.79 9.55 -15.40
C VAL A 201 -7.49 11.05 -15.36
N VAL A 202 -6.23 11.41 -15.59
CA VAL A 202 -5.75 12.78 -15.46
C VAL A 202 -6.30 13.65 -16.59
N GLY A 203 -7.17 14.60 -16.22
CA GLY A 203 -7.71 15.61 -17.12
C GLY A 203 -6.80 16.83 -17.26
N GLU A 204 -6.01 17.15 -16.23
CA GLU A 204 -5.13 18.32 -16.23
C GLU A 204 -3.86 18.09 -15.41
N VAL A 205 -2.71 18.53 -15.94
CA VAL A 205 -1.47 18.72 -15.18
C VAL A 205 -1.28 20.23 -14.96
N ALA A 206 -1.61 20.72 -13.76
CA ALA A 206 -1.51 22.13 -13.43
C ALA A 206 -0.04 22.55 -13.26
N SER A 207 0.74 21.78 -12.50
CA SER A 207 2.17 22.02 -12.28
C SER A 207 2.95 20.72 -12.10
N ALA A 208 4.25 20.76 -12.38
CA ALA A 208 5.21 19.73 -12.04
C ALA A 208 6.54 20.39 -11.69
N HIS A 209 7.21 19.90 -10.65
CA HIS A 209 8.49 20.42 -10.18
C HIS A 209 9.42 19.26 -9.82
N PHE A 210 10.72 19.49 -9.95
CA PHE A 210 11.74 18.54 -9.50
C PHE A 210 12.40 19.09 -8.24
N ASP A 211 12.36 18.33 -7.16
CA ASP A 211 13.03 18.62 -5.90
C ASP A 211 14.01 17.50 -5.53
N PRO A 212 15.33 17.68 -5.76
CA PRO A 212 16.32 16.67 -5.44
C PRO A 212 16.57 16.52 -3.93
N SER A 213 16.07 17.44 -3.09
CA SER A 213 16.24 17.38 -1.64
C SER A 213 15.24 16.45 -0.94
N VAL A 214 14.24 15.95 -1.66
CA VAL A 214 13.29 14.97 -1.14
C VAL A 214 14.03 13.67 -0.82
N GLU A 215 13.98 13.29 0.45
CA GLU A 215 14.33 11.97 0.96
C GLU A 215 13.04 11.27 1.37
N LEU A 216 12.60 10.28 0.59
CA LEU A 216 11.53 9.40 1.00
C LEU A 216 12.11 8.20 1.74
N HIS A 217 11.65 8.00 2.97
CA HIS A 217 11.90 6.75 3.68
C HIS A 217 10.96 5.68 3.09
N PRO A 218 11.45 4.46 2.82
CA PRO A 218 10.58 3.37 2.41
C PRO A 218 9.48 3.17 3.47
N TYR A 219 8.27 2.88 3.02
CA TYR A 219 7.20 2.43 3.89
C TYR A 219 7.67 1.13 4.58
N GLU A 220 7.99 1.23 5.86
CA GLU A 220 8.27 0.08 6.72
C GLU A 220 6.95 -0.34 7.39
N PRO A 221 6.30 -1.43 6.93
CA PRO A 221 5.07 -1.93 7.55
C PRO A 221 5.28 -2.51 8.96
#